data_AF-A0A0P9CRH3-F1
#
_entry.id   AF-A0A0P9CRH3-F1
#
_cell.length_a   1.000
_cell.length_b   1.000
_cell.length_c   1.000
_cell.angle_alpha   90.00
_cell.angle_beta   90.00
_cell.angle_gamma   90.00
#
_symmetry.space_group_name_H-M   'P 1'
#
loop_
_entity.id
_entity.type
_entity.pdbx_description
1 polymer ?
#
loop_
_entity_poly.entity_id
_entity_poly.type
_entity_poly.pdbx_seq_one_letter_code
_entity_poly.pdbx_strand_id
1 'polypeptide(L)'
;INLGVQGVEETMQAHPDMRGWFFVGLWPLFADRGAMPLWEQATRTRGMKTVAFDTLPVELDLMRDGYLEALIGQKYWDWGASSVQMVYDYIQNGKRYPTFIDTGMDIVTRKNVDAMARAWETNDFSQPLPAP
;
A
#
# COMPACT_ATOMS: atom_id res chain seq x y z
N ILE A 1 2.02 11.49 12.21
CA ILE A 1 3.22 10.65 12.37
C ILE A 1 3.38 10.21 13.82
N ASN A 2 3.59 11.13 14.78
CA ASN A 2 3.88 10.79 16.19
C ASN A 2 2.88 9.84 16.88
N LEU A 3 1.56 10.05 16.71
CA LEU A 3 0.55 9.15 17.31
C LEU A 3 0.55 7.75 16.70
N GLY A 4 0.86 7.63 15.42
CA GLY A 4 0.93 6.33 14.73
C GLY A 4 2.12 5.50 15.21
N VAL A 5 3.28 6.13 15.32
CA VAL A 5 4.50 5.52 15.89
C VAL A 5 4.25 5.08 17.34
N GLN A 6 3.68 5.97 18.15
CA GLN A 6 3.36 5.68 19.55
C GLN A 6 2.42 4.46 19.66
N GLY A 7 1.33 4.43 18.88
CA GLY A 7 0.37 3.33 18.92
C GLY A 7 0.99 1.98 18.53
N VAL A 8 1.88 1.95 17.53
CA VAL A 8 2.60 0.73 17.16
C VAL A 8 3.49 0.26 18.32
N GLU A 9 4.33 1.12 18.85
CA GLU A 9 5.31 0.75 19.89
C GLU A 9 4.63 0.36 21.21
N GLU A 10 3.59 1.06 21.64
CA GLU A 10 2.82 0.71 22.85
C GLU A 10 2.14 -0.66 22.69
N THR A 11 1.58 -0.94 21.51
CA THR A 11 0.96 -2.26 21.23
C THR A 11 2.02 -3.36 21.24
N MET A 12 3.19 -3.12 20.66
CA MET A 12 4.32 -4.05 20.69
C MET A 12 4.81 -4.33 22.12
N GLN A 13 4.81 -3.33 23.01
CA GLN A 13 5.15 -3.51 24.43
C GLN A 13 4.10 -4.34 25.16
N ALA A 14 2.81 -4.07 24.91
CA ALA A 14 1.70 -4.77 25.54
C ALA A 14 1.56 -6.23 25.07
N HIS A 15 1.97 -6.52 23.82
CA HIS A 15 1.79 -7.83 23.18
C HIS A 15 3.11 -8.35 22.60
N PRO A 16 4.06 -8.79 23.45
CA PRO A 16 5.41 -9.18 23.02
C PRO A 16 5.46 -10.45 22.14
N ASP A 17 4.40 -11.25 22.15
CA ASP A 17 4.22 -12.47 21.36
C ASP A 17 3.47 -12.23 20.03
N MET A 18 3.03 -11.00 19.77
CA MET A 18 2.33 -10.63 18.54
C MET A 18 3.15 -11.01 17.29
N ARG A 19 2.45 -11.56 16.30
CA ARG A 19 3.07 -12.17 15.11
C ARG A 19 2.76 -11.43 13.80
N GLY A 20 1.80 -10.50 13.81
CA GLY A 20 1.50 -9.74 12.61
C GLY A 20 0.85 -8.38 12.86
N TRP A 21 0.98 -7.51 11.86
CA TRP A 21 0.36 -6.21 11.75
C TRP A 21 -0.40 -6.09 10.42
N PHE A 22 -1.54 -5.39 10.48
CA PHE A 22 -2.18 -4.83 9.30
C PHE A 22 -2.31 -3.32 9.48
N PHE A 23 -1.56 -2.55 8.70
CA PHE A 23 -1.63 -1.10 8.71
C PHE A 23 -2.68 -0.61 7.69
N VAL A 24 -3.87 -0.28 8.20
CA VAL A 24 -4.98 0.31 7.42
C VAL A 24 -4.68 1.71 6.88
N GLY A 25 -3.60 2.32 7.32
CA GLY A 25 -3.02 3.49 6.69
C GLY A 25 -1.55 3.65 7.08
N LEU A 26 -0.76 4.14 6.14
CA LEU A 26 0.70 4.09 6.19
C LEU A 26 1.37 5.18 7.04
N TRP A 27 0.61 5.98 7.81
CA TRP A 27 1.16 7.11 8.56
C TRP A 27 2.32 6.78 9.51
N PRO A 28 2.35 5.61 10.20
CA PRO A 28 3.52 5.20 10.99
C PRO A 28 4.73 4.90 10.10
N LEU A 29 4.53 4.38 8.89
CA LEU A 29 5.59 4.00 7.95
C LEU A 29 6.34 5.20 7.35
N PHE A 30 5.78 6.42 7.44
CA PHE A 30 6.47 7.65 7.09
C PHE A 30 7.48 8.13 8.13
N ALA A 31 7.50 7.53 9.33
CA ALA A 31 8.52 7.85 10.30
C ALA A 31 9.88 7.34 9.84
N ASP A 32 10.94 8.07 10.17
CA ASP A 32 12.31 7.67 9.83
C ASP A 32 12.65 6.30 10.40
N ARG A 33 13.55 5.59 9.69
CA ARG A 33 14.12 4.33 10.17
C ARG A 33 14.67 4.49 11.59
N GLY A 34 14.29 3.60 12.50
CA GLY A 34 14.63 3.64 13.92
C GLY A 34 13.57 4.28 14.81
N ALA A 35 12.52 4.91 14.24
CA ALA A 35 11.45 5.52 15.01
C ALA A 35 10.51 4.48 15.66
N MET A 36 10.45 3.26 15.14
CA MET A 36 9.63 2.15 15.68
C MET A 36 10.52 0.93 16.02
N PRO A 37 11.42 1.04 17.00
CA PRO A 37 12.47 0.03 17.23
C PRO A 37 11.91 -1.34 17.62
N LEU A 38 10.79 -1.44 18.35
CA LEU A 38 10.21 -2.74 18.72
C LEU A 38 9.61 -3.44 17.51
N TRP A 39 8.83 -2.71 16.70
CA TRP A 39 8.30 -3.26 15.44
C TRP A 39 9.44 -3.66 14.49
N GLU A 40 10.42 -2.78 14.28
CA GLU A 40 11.56 -3.05 13.40
C GLU A 40 12.34 -4.29 13.84
N GLN A 41 12.62 -4.41 15.14
CA GLN A 41 13.30 -5.57 15.70
C GLN A 41 12.46 -6.84 15.52
N ALA A 42 11.16 -6.78 15.82
CA ALA A 42 10.27 -7.95 15.68
C ALA A 42 10.17 -8.44 14.24
N THR A 43 10.14 -7.53 13.27
CA THR A 43 10.13 -7.88 11.84
C THR A 43 11.45 -8.51 11.42
N ARG A 44 12.58 -7.99 11.88
CA ARG A 44 13.91 -8.51 11.52
C ARG A 44 14.26 -9.83 12.20
N THR A 45 13.89 -10.03 13.47
CA THR A 45 14.43 -11.14 14.27
C THR A 45 13.38 -12.14 14.74
N ARG A 46 12.12 -11.73 14.86
CA ARG A 46 11.04 -12.58 15.42
C ARG A 46 10.10 -13.11 14.34
N GLY A 47 10.23 -12.66 13.09
CA GLY A 47 9.36 -13.05 11.98
C GLY A 47 7.97 -12.45 12.06
N MET A 48 7.83 -11.25 12.64
CA MET A 48 6.61 -10.43 12.54
C MET A 48 6.27 -10.21 11.06
N LYS A 49 5.00 -10.37 10.71
CA LYS A 49 4.48 -10.17 9.35
C LYS A 49 3.65 -8.91 9.26
N THR A 50 3.99 -7.99 8.36
CA THR A 50 3.28 -6.73 8.20
C THR A 50 2.68 -6.63 6.81
N VAL A 51 1.36 -6.43 6.75
CA VAL A 51 0.65 -6.02 5.54
C VAL A 51 0.25 -4.57 5.69
N ALA A 52 0.35 -3.77 4.65
CA ALA A 52 -0.08 -2.37 4.68
C ALA A 52 -0.99 -2.04 3.49
N PHE A 53 -1.83 -1.03 3.70
CA PHE A 53 -2.66 -0.43 2.66
C PHE A 53 -1.84 0.61 1.89
N ASP A 54 -2.13 0.73 0.60
CA ASP A 54 -1.38 1.49 -0.41
C ASP A 54 -0.11 0.81 -0.95
N THR A 55 0.42 1.35 -2.05
CA THR A 55 1.63 0.88 -2.74
C THR A 55 2.58 2.04 -3.06
N LEU A 56 2.73 2.99 -2.13
CA LEU A 56 3.52 4.20 -2.35
C LEU A 56 5.04 3.90 -2.37
N PRO A 57 5.87 4.74 -3.02
CA PRO A 57 7.31 4.48 -3.14
C PRO A 57 8.02 4.14 -1.83
N VAL A 58 7.69 4.83 -0.73
CA VAL A 58 8.26 4.54 0.60
C VAL A 58 7.95 3.11 1.07
N GLU A 59 6.77 2.60 0.77
CA GLU A 59 6.34 1.26 1.16
C GLU A 59 6.98 0.19 0.28
N LEU A 60 7.18 0.48 -1.01
CA LEU A 60 7.91 -0.39 -1.92
C LEU A 60 9.35 -0.58 -1.45
N ASP A 61 9.99 0.48 -0.99
CA ASP A 61 11.35 0.43 -0.42
C ASP A 61 11.36 -0.36 0.91
N LEU A 62 10.39 -0.12 1.80
CA LEU A 62 10.24 -0.92 3.02
C LEU A 62 10.00 -2.41 2.74
N MET A 63 9.23 -2.74 1.71
CA MET A 63 9.00 -4.12 1.26
C MET A 63 10.29 -4.75 0.72
N ARG A 64 11.05 -4.02 -0.11
CA ARG A 64 12.36 -4.47 -0.62
C ARG A 64 13.34 -4.72 0.52
N ASP A 65 13.34 -3.84 1.52
CA ASP A 65 14.12 -3.99 2.74
C ASP A 65 13.61 -5.14 3.63
N GLY A 66 12.44 -5.72 3.33
CA GLY A 66 11.89 -6.88 4.02
C GLY A 66 11.09 -6.54 5.27
N TYR A 67 10.62 -5.30 5.42
CA TYR A 67 9.74 -4.89 6.51
C TYR A 67 8.25 -5.19 6.28
N LEU A 68 7.86 -5.33 5.02
CA LEU A 68 6.47 -5.54 4.60
C LEU A 68 6.37 -6.81 3.74
N GLU A 69 5.31 -7.57 3.94
CA GLU A 69 5.04 -8.82 3.24
C GLU A 69 4.16 -8.64 2.01
N ALA A 70 3.14 -7.80 2.14
CA ALA A 70 2.21 -7.49 1.08
C ALA A 70 1.68 -6.06 1.25
N LEU A 71 1.33 -5.47 0.12
CA LEU A 71 0.75 -4.15 0.01
C LEU A 71 -0.54 -4.25 -0.78
N ILE A 72 -1.58 -3.58 -0.27
CA ILE A 72 -2.91 -3.56 -0.87
C ILE A 72 -3.15 -2.18 -1.47
N GLY A 73 -2.83 -2.04 -2.74
CA GLY A 73 -2.89 -0.80 -3.51
C GLY A 73 -4.27 -0.52 -4.09
N GLN A 74 -4.56 0.78 -4.19
CA GLN A 74 -5.74 1.29 -4.88
C GLN A 74 -5.39 1.57 -6.35
N LYS A 75 -6.39 1.63 -7.22
CA LYS A 75 -6.20 1.95 -8.64
C LYS A 75 -6.07 3.46 -8.88
N TYR A 76 -5.02 4.09 -8.32
CA TYR A 76 -4.84 5.55 -8.27
C TYR A 76 -5.04 6.22 -9.64
N TRP A 77 -4.41 5.65 -10.67
CA TRP A 77 -4.50 6.20 -12.02
C TRP A 77 -5.89 5.92 -12.62
N ASP A 78 -6.37 4.68 -12.59
CA ASP A 78 -7.68 4.34 -13.17
C ASP A 78 -8.81 5.23 -12.61
N TRP A 79 -8.77 5.57 -11.32
CA TRP A 79 -9.75 6.49 -10.73
C TRP A 79 -9.80 7.84 -11.43
N GLY A 80 -8.65 8.44 -11.74
CA GLY A 80 -8.58 9.68 -12.48
C GLY A 80 -9.02 9.51 -13.93
N ALA A 81 -8.50 8.49 -14.62
CA ALA A 81 -8.76 8.22 -16.02
C ALA A 81 -10.26 7.95 -16.27
N SER A 82 -10.79 6.97 -15.55
CA SER A 82 -12.15 6.49 -15.69
C SER A 82 -13.16 7.56 -15.29
N SER A 83 -12.90 8.36 -14.25
CA SER A 83 -13.81 9.47 -13.88
C SER A 83 -13.94 10.49 -15.02
N VAL A 84 -12.83 10.90 -15.63
CA VAL A 84 -12.86 11.85 -16.75
C VAL A 84 -13.53 11.24 -17.97
N GLN A 85 -13.22 9.98 -18.29
CA GLN A 85 -13.85 9.27 -19.41
C GLN A 85 -15.36 9.13 -19.23
N MET A 86 -15.83 8.85 -18.01
CA MET A 86 -17.26 8.75 -17.69
C MET A 86 -17.99 10.08 -17.90
N VAL A 87 -17.38 11.20 -17.50
CA VAL A 87 -17.93 12.54 -17.75
C VAL A 87 -18.00 12.84 -19.24
N TYR A 88 -16.94 12.53 -19.98
CA TYR A 88 -16.90 12.72 -21.43
C TYR A 88 -17.97 11.88 -22.15
N ASP A 89 -18.06 10.59 -21.85
CA ASP A 89 -19.02 9.66 -22.44
C ASP A 89 -20.47 10.11 -22.17
N TYR A 90 -20.73 10.67 -20.99
CA TYR A 90 -22.03 11.23 -20.67
C TYR A 90 -22.36 12.46 -21.52
N ILE A 91 -21.43 13.42 -21.65
CA ILE A 91 -21.65 14.65 -22.43
C ILE A 91 -21.84 14.35 -23.92
N GLN A 92 -21.04 13.45 -24.49
CA GLN A 92 -21.08 13.15 -25.92
C GLN A 92 -22.25 12.23 -26.31
N ASN A 93 -22.46 11.19 -25.51
CA ASN A 93 -23.30 10.05 -25.91
C ASN A 93 -24.48 9.81 -24.97
N GLY A 94 -24.63 10.60 -23.90
CA GLY A 94 -25.66 10.37 -22.87
C GLY A 94 -25.47 9.09 -22.07
N LYS A 95 -24.28 8.46 -22.15
CA LYS A 95 -24.00 7.19 -21.48
C LYS A 95 -24.11 7.33 -19.97
N ARG A 96 -24.80 6.37 -19.33
CA ARG A 96 -24.96 6.29 -17.87
C ARG A 96 -24.14 5.13 -17.34
N TYR A 97 -23.70 5.26 -16.09
CA TYR A 97 -22.93 4.26 -15.38
C TYR A 97 -23.68 3.85 -14.10
N PRO A 98 -23.39 2.67 -13.54
CA PRO A 98 -23.88 2.29 -12.22
C PRO A 98 -23.45 3.29 -11.14
N THR A 99 -24.19 3.32 -10.04
CA THR A 99 -23.87 4.18 -8.88
C THR A 99 -22.61 3.74 -8.13
N PHE A 100 -22.15 2.51 -8.38
CA PHE A 100 -20.93 1.95 -7.81
C PHE A 100 -20.16 1.18 -8.88
N ILE A 101 -18.86 1.43 -8.97
CA ILE A 101 -17.94 0.72 -9.85
C ILE A 101 -16.78 0.23 -8.98
N ASP A 102 -16.56 -1.08 -8.99
CA ASP A 102 -15.38 -1.69 -8.38
C ASP A 102 -14.23 -1.68 -9.39
N THR A 103 -13.19 -0.92 -9.10
CA THR A 103 -11.98 -0.85 -9.93
C THR A 103 -11.00 -1.99 -9.62
N GLY A 104 -11.28 -2.77 -8.58
CA GLY A 104 -10.37 -3.76 -8.03
C GLY A 104 -9.21 -3.13 -7.25
N MET A 105 -8.21 -3.95 -6.96
CA MET A 105 -7.03 -3.59 -6.15
C MET A 105 -5.76 -4.12 -6.79
N ASP A 106 -4.64 -3.50 -6.44
CA ASP A 106 -3.30 -3.98 -6.78
C ASP A 106 -2.70 -4.71 -5.58
N ILE A 107 -2.41 -6.00 -5.72
CA ILE A 107 -1.71 -6.76 -4.67
C ILE A 107 -0.24 -6.78 -5.00
N VAL A 108 0.56 -6.14 -4.17
CA VAL A 108 2.02 -6.06 -4.36
C VAL A 108 2.72 -6.91 -3.31
N THR A 109 3.66 -7.73 -3.76
CA THR A 109 4.56 -8.55 -2.95
C THR A 109 5.97 -8.43 -3.51
N ARG A 110 6.94 -9.10 -2.87
CA ARG A 110 8.31 -9.22 -3.40
C ARG A 110 8.38 -9.76 -4.84
N LYS A 111 7.35 -10.45 -5.35
CA LYS A 111 7.36 -10.99 -6.71
C LYS A 111 7.08 -9.95 -7.79
N ASN A 112 6.42 -8.84 -7.45
CA ASN A 112 5.98 -7.83 -8.41
C ASN A 112 6.23 -6.38 -7.96
N VAL A 113 6.92 -6.16 -6.83
CA VAL A 113 7.28 -4.84 -6.30
C VAL A 113 8.02 -3.97 -7.31
N ASP A 114 8.90 -4.56 -8.13
CA ASP A 114 9.66 -3.81 -9.14
C ASP A 114 8.76 -3.35 -10.30
N ALA A 115 7.72 -4.11 -10.64
CA ALA A 115 6.75 -3.69 -11.64
C ALA A 115 5.93 -2.49 -11.15
N MET A 116 5.51 -2.50 -9.88
CA MET A 116 4.83 -1.36 -9.26
C MET A 116 5.76 -0.15 -9.12
N ALA A 117 7.03 -0.33 -8.74
CA ALA A 117 8.00 0.75 -8.67
C ALA A 117 8.22 1.41 -10.03
N ARG A 118 8.34 0.60 -11.10
CA ARG A 118 8.43 1.10 -12.46
C ARG A 118 7.19 1.92 -12.85
N ALA A 119 5.99 1.46 -12.47
CA ALA A 119 4.75 2.20 -12.73
C ALA A 119 4.77 3.60 -12.09
N TRP A 120 5.30 3.74 -10.87
CA TRP A 120 5.53 5.03 -10.22
C TRP A 120 6.58 5.88 -10.95
N GLU A 121 7.72 5.29 -11.33
CA GLU A 121 8.81 6.00 -12.02
C GLU A 121 8.37 6.56 -13.38
N THR A 122 7.59 5.79 -14.14
CA THR A 122 7.11 6.19 -15.47
C THR A 122 5.76 6.89 -15.43
N ASN A 123 5.12 6.94 -14.26
CA ASN A 123 3.72 7.35 -14.09
C ASN A 123 2.77 6.60 -15.05
N ASP A 124 3.06 5.31 -15.28
CA ASP A 124 2.29 4.45 -16.18
C ASP A 124 1.80 3.21 -15.42
N PHE A 125 0.57 3.30 -14.94
CA PHE A 125 -0.15 2.21 -14.26
C PHE A 125 -1.11 1.45 -15.21
N SER A 126 -1.00 1.67 -16.53
CA SER A 126 -1.86 0.98 -17.50
C SER A 126 -1.49 -0.50 -17.68
N GLN A 127 -0.26 -0.85 -17.34
CA GLN A 127 0.24 -2.22 -17.46
C GLN A 127 -0.22 -3.07 -16.27
N PRO A 128 -0.69 -4.31 -16.51
CA PRO A 128 -1.07 -5.19 -15.42
C PRO A 128 0.15 -5.58 -14.58
N LEU A 129 -0.03 -5.67 -13.26
CA LEU A 129 0.98 -6.24 -12.39
C LEU A 129 1.14 -7.76 -12.65
N PRO A 130 2.37 -8.28 -12.65
CA PRO A 130 2.60 -9.72 -12.50
C PRO A 130 1.92 -10.27 -11.24
N ALA A 131 1.61 -11.57 -11.27
CA ALA A 131 0.96 -12.23 -10.12
C ALA A 131 1.82 -12.13 -8.83
N PRO A 132 1.19 -11.91 -7.67
CA PRO A 132 1.87 -11.75 -6.37
C PRO A 132 2.49 -13.04 -5.83
#